data_AF-A0A2U1C900-F1
#
_entry.id   AF-A0A2U1C900-F1
#
_cell.length_a   1.000
_cell.length_b   1.000
_cell.length_c   1.000
_cell.angle_alpha   90.00
_cell.angle_beta   90.00
_cell.angle_gamma   90.00
#
_symmetry.space_group_name_H-M   'P 1'
#
loop_
_entity.id
_entity.type
_entity.pdbx_description
1 polymer ?
#
loop_
_entity_poly.entity_id
_entity_poly.type
_entity_poly.pdbx_seq_one_letter_code
_entity_poly.pdbx_strand_id
1 'polypeptide(L)'
;MPAASVLQVAQDTGAIPYDVPGVELTHDGDLRSFDAFLRKYELTDPALQQLALIVRGADTSRLDLAPQSAGLYALSLGLSKTFSDDHEMLGHGMVMYDALYAWCQSCQAETHNWPPSLAA
;
A
#
# COMPACT_ATOMS: atom_id res chain seq x y z
N MET A 1 15.70 -0.25 10.72
CA MET A 1 16.97 0.39 10.29
C MET A 1 16.88 1.90 10.51
N PRO A 2 17.93 2.59 10.99
CA PRO A 2 17.91 4.06 11.12
C PRO A 2 17.87 4.78 9.75
N ALA A 3 17.13 5.89 9.64
CA ALA A 3 17.02 6.63 8.38
C ALA A 3 18.37 7.12 7.83
N ALA A 4 19.29 7.51 8.72
CA ALA A 4 20.61 8.02 8.34
C ALA A 4 21.53 6.98 7.66
N SER A 5 21.29 5.68 7.86
CA SER A 5 22.11 4.63 7.25
C SER A 5 21.62 4.17 5.87
N VAL A 6 20.42 4.59 5.45
CA VAL A 6 19.76 4.08 4.22
C VAL A 6 20.63 4.33 2.98
N LEU A 7 21.15 5.55 2.82
CA LEU A 7 21.96 5.91 1.64
C LEU A 7 23.28 5.14 1.60
N GLN A 8 23.95 4.97 2.75
CA GLN A 8 25.20 4.22 2.82
C GLN A 8 24.96 2.75 2.47
N VAL A 9 23.95 2.12 3.05
CA VAL A 9 23.61 0.72 2.74
C VAL A 9 23.26 0.55 1.27
N ALA A 10 22.51 1.50 0.68
CA ALA A 10 22.18 1.47 -0.74
C ALA A 10 23.43 1.53 -1.62
N GLN A 11 24.41 2.38 -1.29
CA GLN A 11 25.70 2.45 -1.99
C GLN A 11 26.49 1.14 -1.85
N ASP A 12 26.57 0.58 -0.65
CA ASP A 12 27.37 -0.61 -0.36
C ASP A 12 26.79 -1.89 -1.00
N THR A 13 25.46 -1.95 -1.15
CA THR A 13 24.75 -3.14 -1.65
C THR A 13 24.29 -3.02 -3.11
N GLY A 14 24.36 -1.83 -3.70
CA GLY A 14 23.76 -1.54 -5.02
C GLY A 14 22.22 -1.49 -4.99
N ALA A 15 21.60 -1.36 -3.82
CA ALA A 15 20.15 -1.23 -3.69
C ALA A 15 19.65 0.16 -4.12
N ILE A 16 18.36 0.24 -4.49
CA ILE A 16 17.70 1.51 -4.80
C ILE A 16 17.01 2.00 -3.52
N PRO A 17 17.41 3.15 -2.94
CA PRO A 17 16.77 3.68 -1.75
C PRO A 17 15.41 4.29 -2.09
N TYR A 18 14.46 4.15 -1.18
CA TYR A 18 13.12 4.72 -1.31
C TYR A 18 12.60 5.18 0.05
N ASP A 19 11.56 6.02 0.04
CA ASP A 19 10.84 6.50 1.24
C ASP A 19 11.69 7.26 2.26
N VAL A 20 12.75 7.92 1.79
CA VAL A 20 13.62 8.78 2.61
C VAL A 20 13.83 10.15 1.93
N PRO A 21 14.20 11.20 2.68
CA PRO A 21 14.47 12.51 2.07
C PRO A 21 15.62 12.46 1.06
N GLY A 22 15.44 13.13 -0.09
CA GLY A 22 16.52 13.37 -1.06
C GLY A 22 16.83 12.22 -2.02
N VAL A 23 16.00 11.17 -2.08
CA VAL A 23 16.13 10.09 -3.08
C VAL A 23 15.07 10.19 -4.17
N GLU A 24 15.31 9.55 -5.31
CA GLU A 24 14.40 9.60 -6.46
C GLU A 24 13.01 9.01 -6.16
N LEU A 25 12.96 7.90 -5.43
CA LEU A 25 11.74 7.20 -5.06
C LEU A 25 11.25 7.66 -3.68
N THR A 26 10.82 8.91 -3.61
CA THR A 26 10.36 9.55 -2.37
C THR A 26 9.02 10.27 -2.56
N HIS A 27 8.55 10.94 -1.51
CA HIS A 27 7.34 11.74 -1.53
C HIS A 27 7.45 12.97 -2.42
N ASP A 28 6.37 13.29 -3.14
CA ASP A 28 6.26 14.45 -4.03
C ASP A 28 4.95 15.20 -3.74
N GLY A 29 5.03 16.18 -2.85
CA GLY A 29 3.86 16.85 -2.28
C GLY A 29 2.91 15.86 -1.61
N ASP A 30 1.70 15.75 -2.14
CA ASP A 30 0.67 14.82 -1.67
C ASP A 30 0.87 13.37 -2.12
N LEU A 31 1.76 13.15 -3.09
CA LEU A 31 2.06 11.83 -3.63
C LEU A 31 3.03 11.09 -2.71
N ARG A 32 2.81 9.78 -2.55
CA ARG A 32 3.62 8.92 -1.68
C ARG A 32 4.63 8.11 -2.50
N SER A 33 5.51 7.38 -1.82
CA SER A 33 6.56 6.58 -2.48
C SER A 33 5.97 5.56 -3.47
N PHE A 34 4.75 5.07 -3.20
CA PHE A 34 4.01 4.21 -4.13
C PHE A 34 3.65 4.92 -5.46
N ASP A 35 3.20 6.17 -5.41
CA ASP A 35 2.94 6.98 -6.61
C ASP A 35 4.24 7.22 -7.41
N ALA A 36 5.37 7.39 -6.72
CA ALA A 36 6.67 7.53 -7.36
C ALA A 36 7.08 6.25 -8.10
N PHE A 37 6.82 5.06 -7.54
CA PHE A 37 7.05 3.79 -8.23
C PHE A 37 6.20 3.67 -9.50
N LEU A 38 4.90 3.96 -9.42
CA LEU A 38 4.02 3.86 -10.60
C LEU A 38 4.49 4.78 -11.73
N ARG A 39 4.93 5.99 -11.39
CA ARG A 39 5.45 6.96 -12.36
C ARG A 39 6.79 6.52 -12.95
N LYS A 40 7.75 6.12 -12.10
CA LYS A 40 9.10 5.75 -12.53
C LYS A 40 9.11 4.54 -13.46
N TYR A 41 8.26 3.56 -13.18
CA TYR A 41 8.20 2.30 -13.92
C TYR A 41 7.05 2.24 -14.94
N GLU A 42 6.40 3.38 -15.21
CA GLU A 42 5.33 3.51 -16.22
C GLU A 42 4.19 2.48 -16.03
N LEU A 43 3.82 2.23 -14.77
CA LEU A 43 2.80 1.27 -14.41
C LEU A 43 1.41 1.91 -14.50
N THR A 44 0.75 1.72 -15.64
CA THR A 44 -0.53 2.38 -15.98
C THR A 44 -1.78 1.53 -15.75
N ASP A 45 -1.67 0.39 -15.06
CA ASP A 45 -2.82 -0.47 -14.76
C ASP A 45 -3.87 0.30 -13.93
N PRO A 46 -5.13 0.40 -14.36
CA PRO A 46 -6.20 1.06 -13.61
C PRO A 46 -6.37 0.55 -12.16
N ALA A 47 -6.17 -0.75 -11.94
CA ALA A 47 -6.26 -1.34 -10.59
C ALA A 47 -5.11 -0.84 -9.70
N LEU A 48 -3.91 -0.67 -10.25
CA LEU A 48 -2.78 -0.06 -9.51
C LEU A 48 -3.04 1.42 -9.21
N GLN A 49 -3.67 2.16 -10.13
CA GLN A 49 -4.03 3.57 -9.89
C GLN A 49 -5.06 3.69 -8.76
N GLN A 50 -6.04 2.80 -8.70
CA GLN A 50 -7.00 2.77 -7.61
C GLN A 50 -6.35 2.37 -6.29
N LEU A 51 -5.48 1.35 -6.30
CA LEU A 51 -4.72 0.97 -5.12
C LEU A 51 -3.87 2.14 -4.59
N ALA A 52 -3.26 2.92 -5.48
CA ALA A 52 -2.48 4.10 -5.09
C ALA A 52 -3.33 5.16 -4.38
N LEU A 53 -4.56 5.40 -4.84
CA LEU A 53 -5.49 6.30 -4.15
C LEU A 53 -5.82 5.81 -2.73
N ILE A 54 -6.07 4.51 -2.56
CA ILE A 54 -6.38 3.90 -1.26
C ILE A 54 -5.18 4.02 -0.31
N VAL A 55 -3.99 3.64 -0.79
CA VAL A 55 -2.72 3.74 -0.04
C VAL A 55 -2.44 5.18 0.36
N ARG A 56 -2.61 6.14 -0.56
CA ARG A 56 -2.42 7.57 -0.27
C ARG A 56 -3.36 8.05 0.83
N GLY A 57 -4.62 7.66 0.81
CA GLY A 57 -5.57 8.00 1.87
C GLY A 57 -5.15 7.46 3.25
N ALA A 58 -4.69 6.21 3.30
CA ALA A 58 -4.22 5.60 4.55
C ALA A 58 -2.93 6.26 5.06
N ASP A 59 -1.93 6.42 4.20
CA ASP A 59 -0.61 6.93 4.58
C ASP A 59 -0.61 8.42 4.94
N THR A 60 -1.52 9.20 4.33
CA THR A 60 -1.65 10.65 4.60
C THR A 60 -2.67 10.98 5.69
N SER A 61 -3.30 9.98 6.32
CA SER A 61 -4.46 10.16 7.22
C SER A 61 -5.65 10.91 6.59
N ARG A 62 -5.73 10.98 5.26
CA ARG A 62 -6.89 11.50 4.51
C ARG A 62 -7.82 10.35 4.17
N LEU A 63 -8.47 9.82 5.20
CA LEU A 63 -9.24 8.58 5.14
C LEU A 63 -10.49 8.67 4.26
N ASP A 64 -10.86 9.87 3.84
CA ASP A 64 -11.94 10.19 2.90
C ASP A 64 -11.54 10.11 1.42
N LEU A 65 -10.24 9.96 1.10
CA LEU A 65 -9.78 9.82 -0.30
C LEU A 65 -10.34 8.58 -1.00
N ALA A 66 -10.54 7.48 -0.26
CA ALA A 66 -11.24 6.30 -0.72
C ALA A 66 -11.94 5.62 0.47
N PRO A 67 -13.14 5.04 0.29
CA PRO A 67 -13.84 4.33 1.36
C PRO A 67 -13.00 3.24 2.06
N GLN A 68 -12.06 2.64 1.32
CA GLN A 68 -11.19 1.56 1.78
C GLN A 68 -10.00 2.07 2.61
N SER A 69 -9.66 3.38 2.57
CA SER A 69 -8.47 3.94 3.21
C SER A 69 -8.50 3.80 4.73
N ALA A 70 -9.66 4.03 5.37
CA ALA A 70 -9.79 3.85 6.82
C ALA A 70 -9.55 2.40 7.26
N GLY A 71 -10.02 1.42 6.47
CA GLY A 71 -9.81 0.00 6.74
C GLY A 71 -8.34 -0.39 6.59
N LEU A 72 -7.69 0.04 5.49
CA LEU A 72 -6.27 -0.19 5.28
C LEU A 72 -5.42 0.43 6.40
N TYR A 73 -5.72 1.67 6.81
CA TYR A 73 -5.03 2.34 7.91
C TYR A 73 -5.15 1.55 9.24
N ALA A 74 -6.36 1.12 9.58
CA ALA A 74 -6.61 0.34 10.80
C ALA A 74 -5.87 -1.00 10.80
N LEU A 75 -5.89 -1.73 9.66
CA LEU A 75 -5.20 -3.01 9.52
C LEU A 75 -3.68 -2.83 9.61
N SER A 76 -3.11 -1.84 8.93
CA SER A 76 -1.66 -1.56 8.97
C SER A 76 -1.16 -1.24 10.38
N LEU A 77 -1.88 -0.40 11.13
CA LEU A 77 -1.56 -0.13 12.54
C LEU A 77 -1.76 -1.36 13.43
N GLY A 78 -2.79 -2.16 13.15
CA GLY A 78 -3.04 -3.41 13.87
C GLY A 78 -1.89 -4.40 13.69
N LEU A 79 -1.43 -4.59 12.45
CA LEU A 79 -0.27 -5.44 12.13
C LEU A 79 0.98 -4.96 12.87
N SER A 80 1.28 -3.65 12.83
CA SER A 80 2.45 -3.09 13.51
C SER A 80 2.40 -3.19 15.03
N LYS A 81 1.22 -3.40 15.62
CA LYS A 81 1.06 -3.66 17.06
C LYS A 81 1.04 -5.14 17.40
N THR A 82 0.68 -5.99 16.45
CA THR A 82 0.55 -7.44 16.65
C THR A 82 1.90 -8.14 16.51
N PHE A 83 2.73 -7.69 15.57
CA PHE A 83 4.01 -8.31 15.25
C PHE A 83 5.16 -7.38 15.68
N SER A 84 6.09 -7.91 16.47
CA SER A 84 7.33 -7.21 16.82
C SER A 84 8.46 -7.43 15.81
N ASP A 85 8.35 -8.49 14.99
CA ASP A 85 9.28 -8.77 13.90
C ASP A 85 8.74 -8.14 12.60
N ASP A 86 9.49 -7.19 12.06
CA ASP A 86 9.15 -6.47 10.83
C ASP A 86 9.01 -7.42 9.62
N HIS A 87 9.78 -8.50 9.54
CA HIS A 87 9.72 -9.45 8.43
C HIS A 87 8.48 -10.33 8.49
N GLU A 88 8.09 -10.77 9.69
CA GLU A 88 6.84 -11.49 9.89
C GLU A 88 5.64 -10.59 9.57
N MET A 89 5.65 -9.36 10.10
CA MET A 89 4.64 -8.35 9.81
C MET A 89 4.51 -8.10 8.29
N LEU A 90 5.64 -7.94 7.60
CA LEU A 90 5.68 -7.73 6.16
C LEU A 90 5.05 -8.91 5.40
N GLY A 91 5.33 -10.15 5.80
CA GLY A 91 4.72 -11.33 5.19
C GLY A 91 3.19 -11.29 5.22
N HIS A 92 2.60 -10.88 6.34
CA HIS A 92 1.15 -10.68 6.45
C HIS A 92 0.64 -9.47 5.66
N GLY A 93 1.41 -8.37 5.66
CA GLY A 93 1.11 -7.18 4.87
C GLY A 93 1.05 -7.47 3.36
N MET A 94 1.97 -8.27 2.84
CA MET A 94 1.99 -8.66 1.43
C MET A 94 0.70 -9.37 1.01
N VAL A 95 0.21 -10.33 1.80
CA VAL A 95 -1.07 -11.02 1.54
C VAL A 95 -2.24 -10.04 1.50
N MET A 96 -2.26 -9.06 2.40
CA MET A 96 -3.30 -8.04 2.44
C MET A 96 -3.27 -7.15 1.18
N TYR A 97 -2.09 -6.73 0.73
CA TYR A 97 -1.95 -5.93 -0.49
C TYR A 97 -2.32 -6.73 -1.74
N ASP A 98 -1.95 -8.00 -1.83
CA ASP A 98 -2.35 -8.88 -2.94
C ASP A 98 -3.87 -9.04 -3.00
N ALA A 99 -4.53 -9.26 -1.85
CA ALA A 99 -5.97 -9.35 -1.76
C ALA A 99 -6.67 -8.03 -2.14
N LEU A 100 -6.14 -6.90 -1.68
CA LEU A 100 -6.69 -5.58 -2.01
C LEU A 100 -6.49 -5.24 -3.49
N TYR A 101 -5.35 -5.63 -4.08
CA TYR A 101 -5.09 -5.48 -5.51
C TYR A 101 -6.03 -6.35 -6.36
N ALA A 102 -6.26 -7.62 -5.97
CA ALA A 102 -7.24 -8.49 -6.62
C ALA A 102 -8.66 -7.89 -6.51
N TRP A 103 -9.00 -7.30 -5.36
CA TRP A 103 -10.28 -6.60 -5.21
C TRP A 103 -10.41 -5.41 -6.16
N CYS A 104 -9.35 -4.60 -6.30
CA CYS A 104 -9.31 -3.49 -7.27
C CYS A 104 -9.49 -3.99 -8.71
N GLN A 105 -8.94 -5.15 -9.07
CA GLN A 105 -9.05 -5.72 -10.41
C GLN A 105 -10.46 -6.24 -10.75
N SER A 106 -11.11 -6.97 -9.85
CA SER A 106 -12.27 -7.79 -10.25
C SER A 106 -13.43 -7.87 -9.25
N CYS A 107 -13.30 -7.42 -8.00
CA CYS A 107 -14.32 -7.72 -6.97
C CYS A 107 -15.17 -6.51 -6.54
N GLN A 108 -15.01 -5.35 -7.17
CA GLN A 108 -15.72 -4.13 -6.76
C GLN A 108 -17.24 -4.18 -6.96
N ALA A 109 -17.70 -5.00 -7.92
CA ALA A 109 -19.12 -5.20 -8.19
C ALA A 109 -19.75 -6.33 -7.37
N GLU A 110 -18.94 -7.08 -6.62
CA GLU A 110 -19.44 -8.20 -5.84
C GLU A 110 -20.13 -7.71 -4.57
N THR A 111 -21.39 -8.10 -4.40
CA THR A 111 -22.16 -7.88 -3.18
C THR A 111 -22.38 -9.22 -2.49
N HIS A 112 -22.00 -9.34 -1.22
CA HIS A 112 -22.40 -10.49 -0.40
C HIS A 112 -23.90 -10.38 -0.05
N ASN A 113 -24.76 -10.72 -1.01
CA ASN A 113 -26.21 -10.76 -0.83
C ASN A 113 -26.58 -11.96 0.05
N TRP A 114 -26.54 -11.73 1.36
CA TRP A 114 -27.07 -12.63 2.37
C TRP A 114 -28.41 -12.11 2.90
N PRO A 115 -29.47 -12.94 2.98
CA PRO A 115 -29.49 -14.36 2.65
C PRO A 115 -29.42 -14.61 1.12
N PRO A 116 -28.89 -15.78 0.68
CA PRO A 116 -28.84 -16.13 -0.73
C PRO A 116 -30.27 -16.23 -1.25
N SER A 117 -30.48 -15.84 -2.52
CA SER A 117 -31.73 -16.07 -3.23
C SER A 117 -32.07 -17.57 -3.20
N LEU A 118 -32.98 -17.96 -2.31
CA LEU A 118 -33.67 -19.24 -2.39
C LEU A 118 -34.62 -19.14 -3.57
N ALA A 119 -34.12 -19.43 -4.78
CA ALA A 119 -34.99 -19.57 -5.94
C ALA A 119 -36.03 -20.66 -5.61
N ALA A 120 -37.31 -20.28 -5.66
CA ALA A 120 -38.46 -21.17 -5.46
C ALA A 120 -38.72 -22.05 -6.68
#